data_AF-A0AAV2B6W8-F1
#
_entry.id   AF-A0AAV2B6W8-F1
#
_cell.length_a   1.000
_cell.length_b   1.000
_cell.length_c   1.000
_cell.angle_alpha   90.00
_cell.angle_beta   90.00
_cell.angle_gamma   90.00
#
_symmetry.space_group_name_H-M   'P 1'
#
loop_
_entity.id
_entity.type
_entity.pdbx_description
1 polymer ?
#
loop_
_entity_poly.entity_id
_entity_poly.type
_entity_poly.pdbx_seq_one_letter_code
_entity_poly.pdbx_strand_id
1 'polypeptide(L)'
;MSYLFLALTCAIVALSTSYPTGAPKETCGTFSANHTGHQPQSSRPNYELTVSQSNAAPGSALTVTLQGKGGETFKGFFIQGQNAAGQPVGKFTPQSDAQTRDCSAADDSVTHVSANEKTKVTLKWQAPASYTGKVVFRAVVVKTYEQFWNNILSNSLNIA
;
A
#
# COMPACT_ATOMS: atom_id res chain seq x y z
N MET A 1 -50.50 -27.65 24.69
CA MET A 1 -49.13 -27.23 25.08
C MET A 1 -48.33 -27.11 23.80
N SER A 2 -48.18 -25.88 23.31
CA SER A 2 -47.50 -25.56 22.06
C SER A 2 -46.11 -25.03 22.39
N TYR A 3 -45.07 -25.61 21.82
CA TYR A 3 -43.73 -25.03 21.86
C TYR A 3 -43.22 -24.90 20.43
N LEU A 4 -43.35 -23.68 19.93
CA LEU A 4 -42.84 -23.22 18.64
C LEU A 4 -41.31 -23.15 18.75
N PHE A 5 -40.60 -23.97 17.97
CA PHE A 5 -39.14 -23.92 17.85
C PHE A 5 -38.73 -22.64 17.12
N LEU A 6 -38.24 -21.65 17.86
CA LEU A 6 -37.62 -20.45 17.29
C LEU A 6 -36.15 -20.78 16.97
N ALA A 7 -35.88 -21.14 15.70
CA ALA A 7 -34.52 -21.32 15.22
C ALA A 7 -33.80 -19.95 15.21
N LEU A 8 -32.99 -19.71 16.23
CA LEU A 8 -32.12 -18.55 16.33
C LEU A 8 -30.96 -18.73 15.34
N THR A 9 -31.10 -18.19 14.13
CA THR A 9 -30.02 -18.11 13.16
C THR A 9 -28.96 -17.14 13.70
N CYS A 10 -27.91 -17.70 14.30
CA CYS A 10 -26.73 -16.97 14.71
C CYS A 10 -25.97 -16.54 13.45
N ALA A 11 -26.29 -15.35 12.94
CA ALA A 11 -25.49 -14.69 11.91
C ALA A 11 -24.15 -14.32 12.54
N ILE A 12 -23.15 -15.19 12.38
CA ILE A 12 -21.76 -14.86 12.67
C ILE A 12 -21.34 -13.81 11.65
N VAL A 13 -21.55 -12.54 12.00
CA VAL A 13 -20.91 -11.44 11.30
C VAL A 13 -19.44 -11.56 11.64
N ALA A 14 -18.66 -12.14 10.72
CA ALA A 14 -17.22 -12.11 10.80
C ALA A 14 -16.82 -10.63 10.86
N LEU A 15 -16.48 -10.15 12.06
CA LEU A 15 -15.87 -8.85 12.27
C LEU A 15 -14.55 -8.90 11.52
N SER A 16 -14.55 -8.42 10.28
CA SER A 16 -13.33 -8.22 9.53
C SER A 16 -12.52 -7.22 10.34
N THR A 17 -11.40 -7.69 10.89
CA THR A 17 -10.39 -6.81 11.47
C THR A 17 -9.76 -6.06 10.30
N SER A 18 -10.51 -5.12 9.74
CA SER A 18 -9.95 -4.11 8.85
C SER A 18 -8.95 -3.37 9.71
N TYR A 19 -7.65 -3.54 9.44
CA TYR A 19 -6.61 -2.85 10.17
C TYR A 19 -6.83 -1.35 9.95
N PRO A 20 -7.45 -0.63 10.91
CA PRO A 20 -7.76 0.76 10.71
C PRO A 20 -6.49 1.60 10.84
N THR A 21 -5.35 0.98 11.16
CA THR A 21 -4.10 1.59 11.58
C THR A 21 -2.93 1.23 10.65
N GLY A 22 -3.18 0.85 9.40
CA GLY A 22 -2.13 0.56 8.42
C GLY A 22 -1.81 -0.92 8.22
N ALA A 23 -1.08 -1.22 7.15
CA ALA A 23 -0.68 -2.58 6.79
C ALA A 23 0.22 -3.21 7.87
N PRO A 24 0.06 -4.52 8.13
CA PRO A 24 0.84 -5.22 9.13
C PRO A 24 2.23 -5.60 8.57
N LYS A 25 3.17 -6.00 9.43
CA LYS A 25 4.59 -6.18 9.06
C LYS A 25 4.78 -7.33 8.05
N GLU A 26 3.87 -8.29 8.03
CA GLU A 26 3.90 -9.43 7.10
C GLU A 26 3.71 -8.98 5.64
N THR A 27 3.10 -7.81 5.40
CA THR A 27 2.99 -7.23 4.05
C THR A 27 4.36 -6.90 3.45
N CYS A 28 5.39 -6.66 4.26
CA CYS A 28 6.75 -6.41 3.81
C CYS A 28 7.32 -7.52 2.90
N GLY A 29 7.10 -8.78 3.27
CA GLY A 29 7.60 -9.92 2.51
C GLY A 29 6.62 -10.39 1.43
N THR A 30 5.32 -10.32 1.73
CA THR A 30 4.28 -10.89 0.85
C THR A 30 3.83 -9.93 -0.24
N PHE A 31 3.91 -8.61 0.00
CA PHE A 31 3.24 -7.59 -0.83
C PHE A 31 1.80 -7.97 -1.15
N SER A 32 1.10 -8.47 -0.14
CA SER A 32 -0.29 -8.89 -0.26
C SER A 32 -1.12 -8.33 0.87
N ALA A 33 -2.30 -7.81 0.51
CA ALA A 33 -3.38 -7.67 1.48
C ALA A 33 -3.95 -9.07 1.74
N ASN A 34 -3.69 -9.62 2.93
CA ASN A 34 -4.21 -10.93 3.31
C ASN A 34 -5.59 -10.77 3.94
N HIS A 35 -6.63 -10.76 3.11
CA HIS A 35 -8.02 -10.73 3.56
C HIS A 35 -8.61 -12.14 3.45
N THR A 36 -8.95 -12.72 4.59
CA THR A 36 -9.45 -14.09 4.69
C THR A 36 -10.64 -14.30 3.75
N GLY A 37 -10.56 -15.33 2.90
CA GLY A 37 -11.61 -15.70 1.95
C GLY A 37 -11.57 -14.95 0.61
N HIS A 38 -10.64 -14.01 0.42
CA HIS A 38 -10.55 -13.21 -0.80
C HIS A 38 -9.17 -13.29 -1.45
N GLN A 39 -9.15 -13.09 -2.76
CA GLN A 39 -7.94 -13.07 -3.58
C GLN A 39 -7.77 -11.69 -4.22
N PRO A 40 -6.54 -11.28 -4.54
CA PRO A 40 -6.31 -10.03 -5.23
C PRO A 40 -7.01 -10.05 -6.59
N GLN A 41 -7.53 -8.89 -6.97
CA GLN A 41 -8.19 -8.69 -8.24
C GLN A 41 -7.17 -8.89 -9.38
N SER A 42 -7.54 -9.69 -10.38
CA SER A 42 -6.74 -9.92 -11.59
C SER A 42 -6.97 -8.85 -12.67
N SER A 43 -8.05 -8.08 -12.54
CA SER A 43 -8.36 -6.97 -13.42
C SER A 43 -7.32 -5.86 -13.30
N ARG A 44 -7.12 -5.09 -14.37
CA ARG A 44 -6.21 -3.95 -14.34
C ARG A 44 -6.71 -2.93 -13.31
N PRO A 45 -5.88 -2.54 -12.33
CA PRO A 45 -6.26 -1.54 -11.35
C PRO A 45 -6.47 -0.18 -12.02
N ASN A 46 -7.53 0.53 -11.63
CA ASN A 46 -7.73 1.95 -11.95
C ASN A 46 -6.92 2.86 -10.99
N TYR A 47 -5.69 2.45 -10.67
CA TYR A 47 -4.78 3.22 -9.82
C TYR A 47 -3.47 3.46 -10.55
N GLU A 48 -2.83 4.56 -10.24
CA GLU A 48 -1.54 4.96 -10.77
C GLU A 48 -0.57 5.27 -9.64
N LEU A 49 0.63 4.71 -9.73
CA LEU A 49 1.73 5.01 -8.83
C LEU A 49 2.81 5.76 -9.63
N THR A 50 3.11 6.98 -9.24
CA THR A 50 4.08 7.83 -9.93
C THR A 50 5.13 8.38 -8.98
N VAL A 51 6.27 8.74 -9.53
CA VAL A 51 7.34 9.46 -8.86
C VAL A 51 7.59 10.76 -9.62
N SER A 52 7.91 11.83 -8.92
CA SER A 52 8.02 13.19 -9.48
C SER A 52 9.08 13.34 -10.57
N GLN A 53 10.07 12.45 -10.61
CA GLN A 53 11.17 12.49 -11.58
C GLN A 53 11.53 11.07 -12.01
N SER A 54 12.01 10.92 -13.25
CA SER A 54 12.58 9.66 -13.76
C SER A 54 14.07 9.54 -13.49
N ASN A 55 14.75 10.64 -13.17
CA ASN A 55 16.18 10.69 -12.85
C ASN A 55 16.39 11.64 -11.66
N ALA A 56 17.25 11.25 -10.71
CA ALA A 56 17.61 12.08 -9.56
C ALA A 56 19.01 11.74 -9.05
N ALA A 57 19.67 12.69 -8.38
CA ALA A 57 20.95 12.44 -7.74
C ALA A 57 20.80 11.59 -6.46
N PRO A 58 21.84 10.86 -6.01
CA PRO A 58 21.86 10.28 -4.69
C PRO A 58 21.55 11.32 -3.61
N GLY A 59 20.77 10.95 -2.59
CA GLY A 59 20.35 11.92 -1.56
C GLY A 59 19.24 12.89 -2.00
N SER A 60 18.60 12.72 -3.16
CA SER A 60 17.45 13.54 -3.54
C SER A 60 16.19 13.20 -2.75
N ALA A 61 15.42 14.24 -2.41
CA ALA A 61 14.05 14.12 -1.90
C ALA A 61 13.06 14.23 -3.05
N LEU A 62 12.18 13.24 -3.17
CA LEU A 62 11.20 13.11 -4.26
C LEU A 62 9.79 12.93 -3.70
N THR A 63 8.82 13.16 -4.58
CA THR A 63 7.41 12.93 -4.28
C THR A 63 6.93 11.67 -4.98
N VAL A 64 6.33 10.76 -4.22
CA VAL A 64 5.66 9.55 -4.72
C VAL A 64 4.16 9.75 -4.57
N THR A 65 3.39 9.53 -5.62
CA THR A 65 1.93 9.72 -5.62
C THR A 65 1.23 8.42 -5.99
N LEU A 66 0.28 7.99 -5.17
CA LEU A 66 -0.69 6.97 -5.52
C LEU A 66 -2.04 7.65 -5.74
N GLN A 67 -2.66 7.44 -6.89
CA GLN A 67 -3.91 8.10 -7.29
C GLN A 67 -4.88 7.12 -7.97
N GLY A 68 -6.16 7.23 -7.66
CA GLY A 68 -7.23 6.58 -8.41
C GLY A 68 -7.59 7.35 -9.69
N LYS A 69 -7.64 6.66 -10.82
CA LYS A 69 -8.04 7.20 -12.13
C LYS A 69 -9.55 7.41 -12.16
N GLY A 70 -10.01 8.47 -12.81
CA GLY A 70 -11.45 8.75 -12.93
C GLY A 70 -12.16 8.99 -11.60
N GLY A 71 -11.43 9.37 -10.54
CA GLY A 71 -11.99 9.57 -9.20
C GLY A 71 -12.13 8.30 -8.36
N GLU A 72 -11.56 7.18 -8.81
CA GLU A 72 -11.54 5.92 -8.05
C GLU A 72 -10.99 6.13 -6.63
N THR A 73 -11.64 5.53 -5.64
CA THR A 73 -11.27 5.67 -4.22
C THR A 73 -10.56 4.43 -3.71
N PHE A 74 -9.71 4.62 -2.71
CA PHE A 74 -9.08 3.54 -1.94
C PHE A 74 -9.05 3.90 -0.46
N LYS A 75 -9.00 2.87 0.39
CA LYS A 75 -8.98 3.02 1.86
C LYS A 75 -7.61 2.70 2.43
N GLY A 76 -6.98 1.64 1.93
CA GLY A 76 -5.68 1.16 2.36
C GLY A 76 -4.65 1.14 1.25
N PHE A 77 -3.39 1.33 1.64
CA PHE A 77 -2.24 1.13 0.76
C PHE A 77 -1.01 0.66 1.55
N PHE A 78 -0.08 0.02 0.85
CA PHE A 78 1.29 -0.24 1.30
C PHE A 78 2.23 0.02 0.13
N ILE A 79 3.28 0.80 0.31
CA ILE A 79 4.20 1.23 -0.76
C ILE A 79 5.65 1.06 -0.28
N GLN A 80 6.51 0.59 -1.18
CA GLN A 80 7.95 0.47 -0.98
C GLN A 80 8.69 0.79 -2.28
N GLY A 81 9.82 1.50 -2.20
CA GLY A 81 10.76 1.64 -3.31
C GLY A 81 11.71 0.44 -3.33
N GLN A 82 11.87 -0.22 -4.48
CA GLN A 82 12.67 -1.45 -4.60
C GLN A 82 13.74 -1.36 -5.68
N ASN A 83 14.90 -1.96 -5.43
CA ASN A 83 15.90 -2.21 -6.46
C ASN A 83 15.50 -3.43 -7.34
N ALA A 84 16.34 -3.76 -8.34
CA ALA A 84 16.10 -4.90 -9.23
C ALA A 84 16.05 -6.27 -8.52
N ALA A 85 16.63 -6.40 -7.33
CA ALA A 85 16.57 -7.60 -6.50
C ALA A 85 15.35 -7.62 -5.56
N GLY A 86 14.45 -6.64 -5.66
CA GLY A 86 13.28 -6.51 -4.79
C GLY A 86 13.60 -6.01 -3.38
N GLN A 87 14.81 -5.53 -3.13
CA GLN A 87 15.22 -5.04 -1.82
C GLN A 87 14.75 -3.59 -1.62
N PRO A 88 14.31 -3.20 -0.41
CA PRO A 88 13.87 -1.85 -0.12
C PRO A 88 15.00 -0.82 -0.34
N VAL A 89 14.63 0.35 -0.90
CA VAL A 89 15.54 1.47 -1.14
C VAL A 89 14.89 2.78 -0.68
N GLY A 90 15.69 3.58 0.01
CA GLY A 90 15.30 4.90 0.48
C GLY A 90 14.40 4.87 1.71
N LYS A 91 13.90 6.04 2.06
CA LYS A 91 13.09 6.24 3.26
C LYS A 91 11.90 7.13 2.97
N PHE A 92 10.76 6.81 3.55
CA PHE A 92 9.59 7.69 3.53
C PHE A 92 9.58 8.60 4.75
N THR A 93 8.87 9.72 4.64
CA THR A 93 8.55 10.58 5.79
C THR A 93 7.06 10.49 6.09
N PRO A 94 6.64 10.29 7.36
CA PRO A 94 5.23 10.30 7.74
C PRO A 94 4.50 11.56 7.23
N GLN A 95 3.27 11.40 6.77
CA GLN A 95 2.37 12.46 6.32
C GLN A 95 1.04 12.35 7.08
N SER A 96 0.12 13.31 6.89
CA SER A 96 -1.17 13.33 7.61
C SER A 96 -2.03 12.08 7.40
N ASP A 97 -1.93 11.44 6.24
CA ASP A 97 -2.70 10.26 5.84
C ASP A 97 -1.83 8.99 5.69
N ALA A 98 -0.55 9.08 6.04
CA ALA A 98 0.44 8.03 5.83
C ALA A 98 1.45 7.93 6.98
N GLN A 99 1.75 6.72 7.41
CA GLN A 99 2.77 6.40 8.40
C GLN A 99 3.79 5.44 7.82
N THR A 100 5.00 5.47 8.35
CA THR A 100 6.08 4.59 7.92
C THR A 100 5.94 3.20 8.50
N ARG A 101 6.63 2.24 7.87
CA ARG A 101 6.77 0.86 8.29
C ARG A 101 8.20 0.41 8.06
N ASP A 102 8.71 -0.32 9.05
CA ASP A 102 10.07 -0.86 9.02
C ASP A 102 10.02 -2.31 8.56
N CYS A 103 10.39 -2.54 7.30
CA CYS A 103 10.48 -3.88 6.74
C CYS A 103 11.87 -4.48 6.94
N SER A 104 12.88 -3.89 6.30
CA SER A 104 14.29 -4.27 6.39
C SER A 104 15.13 -3.18 7.05
N ALA A 105 14.73 -1.91 6.91
CA ALA A 105 15.35 -0.75 7.51
C ALA A 105 14.28 0.25 7.98
N ALA A 106 14.69 1.18 8.84
CA ALA A 106 13.81 2.22 9.35
C ALA A 106 13.23 3.07 8.20
N ASP A 107 11.91 3.21 8.21
CA ASP A 107 11.10 4.01 7.29
C ASP A 107 11.19 3.59 5.81
N ASP A 108 11.62 2.37 5.51
CA ASP A 108 11.81 1.90 4.13
C ASP A 108 10.50 1.68 3.36
N SER A 109 9.37 1.69 4.08
CA SER A 109 8.04 1.44 3.56
C SER A 109 7.02 2.39 4.19
N VAL A 110 5.84 2.51 3.57
CA VAL A 110 4.79 3.42 4.03
C VAL A 110 3.40 2.84 3.81
N THR A 111 2.49 3.15 4.73
CA THR A 111 1.11 2.67 4.72
C THR A 111 0.14 3.73 5.25
N HIS A 112 -1.15 3.54 5.00
CA HIS A 112 -2.22 4.40 5.51
C HIS A 112 -2.28 4.47 7.05
N VAL A 113 -2.81 5.57 7.59
CA VAL A 113 -3.08 5.74 9.04
C VAL A 113 -4.53 5.45 9.43
N SER A 114 -5.45 5.51 8.46
CA SER A 114 -6.88 5.32 8.65
C SER A 114 -7.51 4.69 7.42
N ALA A 115 -8.65 4.00 7.62
CA ALA A 115 -9.47 3.45 6.56
C ALA A 115 -10.38 4.49 5.86
N ASN A 116 -10.15 5.78 6.10
CA ASN A 116 -10.88 6.85 5.42
C ASN A 116 -10.64 6.76 3.91
N GLU A 117 -11.66 7.05 3.13
CA GLU A 117 -11.57 7.05 1.67
C GLU A 117 -10.66 8.17 1.18
N LYS A 118 -9.84 7.83 0.19
CA LYS A 118 -8.88 8.72 -0.44
C LYS A 118 -8.95 8.49 -1.94
N THR A 119 -8.83 9.55 -2.72
CA THR A 119 -8.61 9.45 -4.18
C THR A 119 -7.14 9.58 -4.55
N LYS A 120 -6.33 10.10 -3.62
CA LYS A 120 -4.90 10.37 -3.80
C LYS A 120 -4.19 10.37 -2.45
N VAL A 121 -2.97 9.87 -2.42
CA VAL A 121 -1.99 10.12 -1.34
C VAL A 121 -0.69 10.62 -1.97
N THR A 122 -0.07 11.61 -1.34
CA THR A 122 1.20 12.20 -1.76
C THR A 122 2.23 12.01 -0.66
N LEU A 123 3.34 11.35 -1.00
CA LEU A 123 4.32 10.84 -0.07
C LEU A 123 5.67 11.47 -0.36
N LYS A 124 6.43 11.78 0.70
CA LYS A 124 7.82 12.20 0.57
C LYS A 124 8.72 10.98 0.70
N TRP A 125 9.65 10.83 -0.24
CA TRP A 125 10.63 9.75 -0.27
C TRP A 125 12.03 10.32 -0.48
N GLN A 126 12.99 9.77 0.24
CA GLN A 126 14.38 10.20 0.28
C GLN A 126 15.27 9.08 -0.27
N ALA A 127 15.98 9.37 -1.37
CA ALA A 127 17.01 8.46 -1.89
C ALA A 127 18.18 8.37 -0.90
N PRO A 128 18.77 7.19 -0.66
CA PRO A 128 20.00 7.08 0.12
C PRO A 128 21.15 7.80 -0.61
N ALA A 129 22.00 8.52 0.14
CA ALA A 129 23.17 9.19 -0.44
C ALA A 129 24.22 8.19 -0.98
N SER A 130 24.22 6.96 -0.50
CA SER A 130 25.13 5.89 -0.91
C SER A 130 24.58 5.00 -2.03
N TYR A 131 23.37 5.26 -2.52
CA TYR A 131 22.73 4.41 -3.51
C TYR A 131 22.80 5.03 -4.90
N THR A 132 23.17 4.21 -5.88
CA THR A 132 23.03 4.49 -7.31
C THR A 132 22.35 3.29 -7.97
N GLY A 133 21.58 3.54 -9.02
CA GLY A 133 20.84 2.53 -9.75
C GLY A 133 19.34 2.77 -9.81
N LYS A 134 18.61 1.74 -10.24
CA LYS A 134 17.19 1.84 -10.54
C LYS A 134 16.33 1.51 -9.32
N VAL A 135 15.34 2.37 -9.08
CA VAL A 135 14.26 2.14 -8.11
C VAL A 135 12.93 2.06 -8.85
N VAL A 136 12.13 1.05 -8.51
CA VAL A 136 10.72 0.94 -8.90
C VAL A 136 9.89 0.93 -7.64
N PHE A 137 8.88 1.79 -7.56
CA PHE A 137 7.94 1.75 -6.45
C PHE A 137 6.89 0.68 -6.72
N ARG A 138 6.57 -0.10 -5.69
CA ARG A 138 5.57 -1.16 -5.71
C ARG A 138 4.52 -0.88 -4.64
N ALA A 139 3.26 -1.01 -5.03
CA ALA A 139 2.12 -0.77 -4.15
C ALA A 139 1.17 -1.96 -4.06
N VAL A 140 0.58 -2.12 -2.88
CA VAL A 140 -0.67 -2.81 -2.63
C VAL A 140 -1.74 -1.76 -2.39
N VAL A 141 -2.92 -1.91 -2.99
CA VAL A 141 -4.05 -0.97 -2.84
C VAL A 141 -5.31 -1.73 -2.48
N VAL A 142 -6.00 -1.24 -1.44
CA VAL A 142 -7.23 -1.81 -0.91
C VAL A 142 -8.35 -0.79 -1.08
N LYS A 143 -9.35 -1.14 -1.90
CA LYS A 143 -10.58 -0.36 -2.05
C LYS A 143 -11.61 -0.76 -0.99
N THR A 144 -11.86 -2.06 -0.90
CA THR A 144 -12.71 -2.69 0.13
C THR A 144 -12.02 -3.94 0.65
N TYR A 145 -12.61 -4.59 1.67
CA TYR A 145 -12.11 -5.88 2.15
C TYR A 145 -12.02 -6.93 1.04
N GLU A 146 -12.94 -6.91 0.08
CA GLU A 146 -13.00 -7.91 -0.98
C GLU A 146 -12.25 -7.46 -2.26
N GLN A 147 -12.07 -6.16 -2.45
CA GLN A 147 -11.49 -5.56 -3.65
C GLN A 147 -10.15 -4.91 -3.35
N PHE A 148 -9.08 -5.61 -3.72
CA PHE A 148 -7.70 -5.15 -3.55
C PHE A 148 -6.81 -5.63 -4.69
N TRP A 149 -5.75 -4.88 -4.96
CA TRP A 149 -4.77 -5.16 -6.00
C TRP A 149 -3.38 -5.19 -5.39
N ASN A 150 -2.64 -6.22 -5.76
CA ASN A 150 -1.21 -6.31 -5.46
C ASN A 150 -0.44 -5.86 -6.70
N ASN A 151 0.79 -5.38 -6.52
CA ASN A 151 1.76 -5.13 -7.62
C ASN A 151 1.41 -3.98 -8.56
N ILE A 152 0.86 -2.88 -8.04
CA ILE A 152 0.82 -1.64 -8.82
C ILE A 152 2.24 -1.06 -8.83
N LEU A 153 2.83 -0.95 -10.01
CA LEU A 153 4.22 -0.51 -10.19
C LEU A 153 4.28 0.91 -10.75
N SER A 154 5.28 1.68 -10.33
CA SER A 154 5.64 2.93 -10.98
C SER A 154 6.52 2.69 -12.21
N ASN A 155 6.73 3.75 -12.99
CA ASN A 155 7.87 3.80 -13.90
C ASN A 155 9.19 3.76 -13.10
N SER A 156 10.28 3.35 -13.76
CA SER A 156 11.61 3.32 -13.15
C SER A 156 12.12 4.73 -12.88
N LEU A 157 12.59 4.95 -11.65
CA LEU A 157 13.45 6.05 -11.26
C LEU A 157 14.90 5.60 -11.38
N ASN A 158 15.76 6.42 -11.98
CA ASN A 158 17.19 6.20 -12.05
C ASN A 158 17.90 7.15 -11.07
N ILE A 159 18.67 6.61 -10.13
CA ILE A 159 19.51 7.37 -9.21
C ILE A 159 20.95 7.37 -9.74
N ALA A 160 21.45 8.52 -10.17
CA ALA A 160 22.77 8.69 -10.77
C ALA A 160 23.33 10.10 -10.52
#